data_AF-A0A535AXG1-F1
#
_entry.id   AF-A0A535AXG1-F1
#
_cell.length_a   1.000
_cell.length_b   1.000
_cell.length_c   1.000
_cell.angle_alpha   90.00
_cell.angle_beta   90.00
_cell.angle_gamma   90.00
#
_symmetry.space_group_name_H-M   'P 1'
#
loop_
_entity.id
_entity.type
_entity.pdbx_description
1 polymer ?
#
loop_
_entity_poly.entity_id
_entity_poly.type
_entity_poly.pdbx_seq_one_letter_code
_entity_poly.pdbx_strand_id
1 'polypeptide(L)'
;MTRSVDVVFVGLVAEFTGERFESAIQPTPLTSGRVSNEFPISQFAVEVEKPIVGDLGAGSTATLEQEGGLSANSDGTQVRIVLSGDEPLSVGRRYLFFASRKANGAFTSAPFERFSVGDGGKLASVPGWNHLPAVKQLSEIDVDRATSEIAAAGH
;
A
#
# COMPACT_ATOMS: atom_id res chain seq x y z
N MET A 1 3.14 -0.87 20.20
CA MET A 1 3.77 0.13 19.32
C MET A 1 2.70 0.60 18.35
N THR A 2 2.15 1.78 18.56
CA THR A 2 1.35 2.49 17.57
C THR A 2 2.30 2.91 16.46
N ARG A 3 2.22 2.30 15.26
CA ARG A 3 2.90 2.86 14.09
C ARG A 3 2.33 4.27 13.89
N SER A 4 3.19 5.28 13.87
CA SER A 4 2.77 6.63 13.50
C SER A 4 2.49 6.64 12.00
N VAL A 5 1.31 7.13 11.62
CA VAL A 5 1.05 7.54 10.24
C VAL A 5 1.82 8.84 10.04
N ASP A 6 2.73 8.85 9.07
CA ASP A 6 3.58 10.03 8.79
C ASP A 6 2.95 10.93 7.73
N VAL A 7 2.22 10.32 6.78
CA VAL A 7 1.51 11.04 5.71
C VAL A 7 0.14 10.43 5.46
N VAL A 8 -0.81 11.28 5.06
CA VAL A 8 -2.12 10.85 4.54
C VAL A 8 -2.36 11.55 3.21
N PHE A 9 -2.71 10.79 2.18
CA PHE A 9 -2.93 11.35 0.84
C PHE A 9 -3.84 10.48 -0.02
N VAL A 10 -4.52 11.11 -0.97
CA VAL A 10 -5.14 10.41 -2.10
C VAL A 10 -4.12 10.32 -3.23
N GLY A 11 -3.93 9.13 -3.78
CA GLY A 11 -3.00 8.92 -4.87
C GLY A 11 -3.46 7.86 -5.87
N LEU A 12 -3.02 8.04 -7.11
CA LEU A 12 -3.19 7.11 -8.21
C LEU A 12 -1.98 6.19 -8.28
N VAL A 13 -2.19 4.88 -8.23
CA VAL A 13 -1.12 3.90 -8.48
C VAL A 13 -0.79 3.94 -9.97
N ALA A 14 0.27 4.66 -10.34
CA ALA A 14 0.63 4.93 -11.73
C ALA A 14 1.32 3.73 -12.38
N GLU A 15 2.21 3.06 -11.65
CA GLU A 15 3.00 1.95 -12.17
C GLU A 15 3.45 0.98 -11.07
N PHE A 16 3.65 -0.27 -11.46
CA PHE A 16 4.45 -1.22 -10.70
C PHE A 16 5.90 -1.10 -11.16
N THR A 17 6.78 -0.68 -10.26
CA THR A 17 8.18 -0.36 -10.59
C THR A 17 9.12 -1.55 -10.43
N GLY A 18 8.64 -2.64 -9.82
CA GLY A 18 9.40 -3.87 -9.64
C GLY A 18 9.29 -4.42 -8.22
N GLU A 19 10.20 -5.32 -7.89
CA GLU A 19 10.28 -5.99 -6.60
C GLU A 19 11.67 -5.85 -6.01
N ARG A 20 11.72 -5.84 -4.68
CA ARG A 20 12.96 -6.00 -3.94
C ARG A 20 12.78 -6.98 -2.80
N PHE A 21 13.91 -7.36 -2.21
CA PHE A 21 13.97 -8.11 -0.97
C PHE A 21 14.60 -7.20 0.10
N GLU A 22 14.37 -7.49 1.37
CA GLU A 22 14.98 -6.75 2.49
C GLU A 22 16.47 -7.12 2.64
N SER A 23 16.82 -8.35 2.29
CA SER A 23 18.18 -8.85 2.11
C SER A 23 18.71 -8.48 0.73
N ALA A 24 19.99 -8.09 0.69
CA ALA A 24 20.72 -7.87 -0.56
C ALA A 24 20.96 -9.16 -1.35
N ILE A 25 20.76 -10.33 -0.72
CA ILE A 25 20.87 -11.63 -1.38
C ILE A 25 19.46 -12.03 -1.81
N GLN A 26 19.19 -11.95 -3.12
CA GLN A 26 17.98 -12.54 -3.68
C GLN A 26 17.89 -14.01 -3.22
N PRO A 27 16.70 -14.48 -2.79
CA PRO A 27 16.50 -15.87 -2.41
C PRO A 27 16.99 -16.80 -3.54
N THR A 28 18.14 -17.45 -3.34
CA THR A 28 18.53 -18.52 -4.25
C THR A 28 17.61 -19.70 -3.94
N PRO A 29 16.96 -20.32 -4.94
CA PRO A 29 16.17 -21.51 -4.70
C PRO A 29 17.08 -22.57 -4.07
N LEU A 30 16.85 -22.92 -2.79
CA LEU A 30 17.58 -24.01 -2.17
C LEU A 30 17.19 -25.30 -2.89
N THR A 31 18.19 -26.12 -3.21
CA THR A 31 18.05 -27.44 -3.86
C THR A 31 17.16 -28.43 -3.09
N SER A 32 16.67 -28.05 -1.90
CA SER A 32 15.76 -28.82 -1.04
C SER A 32 14.30 -28.34 -1.08
N GLY A 33 13.93 -27.40 -1.97
CA GLY A 33 12.55 -26.91 -2.11
C GLY A 33 12.08 -25.99 -0.97
N ARG A 34 12.99 -25.58 -0.06
CA ARG A 34 12.73 -24.49 0.88
C ARG A 34 13.04 -23.16 0.20
N VAL A 35 12.00 -22.41 -0.12
CA VAL A 35 12.12 -20.97 -0.45
C VAL A 35 12.73 -20.29 0.78
N SER A 36 13.67 -19.35 0.61
CA SER A 36 14.11 -18.54 1.75
C SER A 36 12.87 -17.89 2.39
N ASN A 37 12.88 -17.68 3.71
CA ASN A 37 11.74 -17.13 4.46
C ASN A 37 11.43 -15.65 4.13
N GLU A 38 11.93 -15.15 3.02
CA GLU A 38 11.85 -13.75 2.66
C GLU A 38 10.84 -13.53 1.55
N PHE A 39 9.79 -12.79 1.87
CA PHE A 39 8.78 -12.41 0.91
C PHE A 39 9.28 -11.28 0.02
N PRO A 40 8.98 -11.31 -1.30
CA PRO A 40 9.22 -10.16 -2.15
C PRO A 40 8.42 -8.96 -1.64
N ILE A 41 8.96 -7.77 -1.85
CA ILE A 41 8.31 -6.50 -1.57
C ILE A 41 8.06 -5.83 -2.91
N SER A 42 6.80 -5.78 -3.32
CA SER A 42 6.35 -5.04 -4.50
C SER A 42 6.51 -3.55 -4.29
N GLN A 43 7.02 -2.86 -5.30
CA GLN A 43 7.18 -1.41 -5.34
C GLN A 43 6.25 -0.81 -6.38
N PHE A 44 5.54 0.25 -5.99
CA PHE A 44 4.62 0.98 -6.82
C PHE A 44 4.96 2.46 -6.82
N ALA A 45 4.92 3.11 -7.98
CA ALA A 45 4.92 4.56 -8.04
C ALA A 45 3.47 5.04 -7.90
N VAL A 46 3.23 5.90 -6.93
CA VAL A 46 1.93 6.49 -6.65
C VAL A 46 2.02 7.98 -6.89
N GLU A 47 1.27 8.48 -7.86
CA GLU A 47 1.12 9.91 -8.08
C GLU A 47 0.20 10.49 -7.00
N VAL A 48 0.71 11.46 -6.25
CA VAL A 48 -0.02 12.13 -5.17
C VAL A 48 -0.98 13.14 -5.80
N GLU A 49 -2.27 12.84 -5.82
CA GLU A 49 -3.29 13.75 -6.36
C GLU A 49 -3.69 14.80 -5.31
N LYS A 50 -3.87 14.37 -4.05
CA LYS A 50 -4.34 15.24 -2.95
C LYS A 50 -3.59 14.91 -1.65
N PRO A 51 -2.57 15.69 -1.25
CA PRO A 51 -1.97 15.56 0.07
C PRO A 51 -2.94 16.07 1.14
N ILE A 52 -2.98 15.40 2.29
CA ILE A 52 -3.90 15.72 3.39
C ILE A 52 -3.12 15.99 4.69
N VAL A 53 -2.20 15.09 5.03
CA VAL A 53 -1.31 15.21 6.21
C VAL A 53 0.12 14.91 5.79
N GLY A 54 1.07 15.65 6.37
CA GLY A 54 2.51 15.45 6.20
C GLY A 54 3.09 16.10 4.93
N ASP A 55 4.39 15.91 4.74
CA ASP A 55 5.17 16.63 3.73
C ASP A 55 5.18 15.90 2.36
N LEU A 56 4.02 15.87 1.70
CA LEU A 56 3.89 15.44 0.30
C LEU A 56 3.27 16.56 -0.56
N GLY A 57 3.82 16.77 -1.74
CA GLY A 57 3.30 17.73 -2.71
C GLY A 57 2.27 17.10 -3.65
N ALA A 58 1.22 17.84 -4.01
CA ALA A 58 0.36 17.43 -5.12
C ALA A 58 1.17 17.35 -6.43
N GLY A 59 0.94 16.31 -7.24
CA GLY A 59 1.70 15.99 -8.44
C GLY A 59 3.08 15.36 -8.19
N SER A 60 3.47 15.15 -6.93
CA SER A 60 4.70 14.38 -6.62
C SER A 60 4.47 12.88 -6.76
N THR A 61 5.55 12.13 -6.88
CA THR A 61 5.52 10.65 -6.91
C THR A 61 6.05 10.10 -5.60
N ALA A 62 5.24 9.26 -4.94
CA ALA A 62 5.62 8.49 -3.77
C ALA A 62 5.88 7.03 -4.15
N THR A 63 6.97 6.44 -3.68
CA THR A 63 7.19 4.99 -3.81
C THR A 63 6.48 4.29 -2.67
N LEU A 64 5.47 3.47 -2.97
CA LEU A 64 4.81 2.62 -1.98
C LEU A 64 5.33 1.19 -2.07
N GLU A 65 5.67 0.63 -0.92
CA GLU A 65 6.07 -0.76 -0.74
C GLU A 65 4.94 -1.57 -0.12
N GLN A 66 4.69 -2.75 -0.69
CA GLN A 66 3.74 -3.72 -0.19
C GLN A 66 4.42 -5.09 -0.16
N GLU A 67 4.30 -5.80 0.96
CA GLU A 67 4.77 -7.18 1.05
C GLU A 67 3.90 -8.10 0.18
N GLY A 68 4.55 -9.04 -0.50
CA GLY A 68 3.96 -9.82 -1.59
C GLY A 68 4.42 -9.33 -2.96
N GLY A 69 4.20 -10.16 -3.97
CA GLY A 69 4.76 -9.93 -5.31
C GLY A 69 4.84 -11.22 -6.11
N LEU A 70 5.45 -11.15 -7.27
CA LEU A 70 5.84 -12.29 -8.08
C LEU A 70 7.09 -12.95 -7.47
N SER A 71 7.12 -14.28 -7.51
CA SER A 71 8.28 -15.08 -7.16
C SER A 71 8.43 -16.14 -8.23
N ALA A 72 9.65 -16.39 -8.68
CA ALA A 72 9.94 -17.44 -9.63
C ALA A 72 10.28 -18.74 -8.88
N ASN A 73 9.57 -19.82 -9.21
CA ASN A 73 9.98 -21.16 -8.82
C ASN A 73 11.28 -21.56 -9.51
N SER A 74 11.94 -22.61 -9.01
CA SER A 74 13.18 -23.16 -9.58
C SER A 74 13.05 -23.63 -11.03
N ASP A 75 11.84 -23.89 -11.50
CA ASP A 75 11.51 -24.30 -12.87
C ASP A 75 11.18 -23.11 -13.80
N GLY A 76 11.27 -21.88 -13.30
CA GLY A 76 10.95 -20.65 -14.04
C GLY A 76 9.47 -20.25 -14.01
N THR A 77 8.60 -21.03 -13.36
CA THR A 77 7.18 -20.67 -13.20
C THR A 77 7.04 -19.49 -12.26
N GLN A 78 6.29 -18.46 -12.67
CA GLN A 78 5.97 -17.33 -11.80
C GLN A 78 4.76 -17.64 -10.91
N VAL A 79 4.93 -17.45 -9.61
CA VAL A 79 3.88 -17.54 -8.60
C VAL A 79 3.67 -16.15 -8.01
N ARG A 80 2.41 -15.71 -7.91
CA ARG A 80 2.08 -14.48 -7.17
C ARG A 80 1.88 -14.82 -5.70
N ILE A 81 2.76 -14.32 -4.86
CA ILE A 81 2.62 -14.33 -3.41
C ILE A 81 1.72 -13.17 -3.01
N VAL A 82 0.57 -13.50 -2.43
CA VAL A 82 -0.37 -12.54 -1.85
C VAL A 82 -0.50 -12.86 -0.37
N LEU A 83 -0.30 -11.85 0.48
CA LEU A 83 -0.53 -12.02 1.90
C LEU A 83 -2.03 -12.03 2.17
N SER A 84 -2.49 -13.00 2.96
CA SER A 84 -3.91 -13.14 3.26
C SER A 84 -4.45 -11.88 3.95
N GLY A 85 -5.50 -11.29 3.38
CA GLY A 85 -6.08 -10.04 3.86
C GLY A 85 -5.34 -8.79 3.40
N ASP A 86 -4.28 -8.90 2.61
CA ASP A 86 -3.54 -7.78 2.05
C ASP A 86 -3.60 -7.87 0.51
N GLU A 87 -4.72 -7.42 -0.06
CA GLU A 87 -4.87 -7.44 -1.51
C GLU A 87 -3.85 -6.51 -2.18
N PRO A 88 -3.19 -6.95 -3.27
CA PRO A 88 -2.23 -6.15 -3.98
C PRO A 88 -2.83 -4.86 -4.52
N LEU A 89 -2.05 -3.79 -4.49
CA LEU A 89 -2.38 -2.58 -5.22
C LEU A 89 -2.57 -2.86 -6.71
N SER A 90 -3.51 -2.13 -7.30
CA SER A 90 -3.82 -2.23 -8.70
C SER A 90 -3.38 -0.96 -9.42
N VAL A 91 -2.53 -1.11 -10.43
CA VAL A 91 -2.16 -0.02 -11.34
C VAL A 91 -3.41 0.57 -11.98
N GLY A 92 -3.46 1.90 -12.08
CA GLY A 92 -4.59 2.66 -12.60
C GLY A 92 -5.73 2.89 -11.59
N ARG A 93 -5.61 2.41 -10.34
CA ARG A 93 -6.61 2.67 -9.29
C ARG A 93 -6.14 3.74 -8.32
N ARG A 94 -7.10 4.53 -7.85
CA ARG A 94 -6.90 5.53 -6.80
C ARG A 94 -7.16 4.92 -5.44
N TYR A 95 -6.40 5.39 -4.46
CA TYR A 95 -6.56 5.01 -3.07
C TYR A 95 -6.35 6.22 -2.16
N LEU A 96 -7.04 6.22 -1.02
CA LEU A 96 -6.66 6.98 0.16
C LEU A 96 -5.68 6.12 0.97
N PHE A 97 -4.48 6.66 1.19
CA PHE A 97 -3.41 6.02 1.94
C PHE A 97 -3.18 6.72 3.27
N PHE A 98 -3.16 5.95 4.35
CA PHE A 98 -2.51 6.31 5.60
C PHE A 98 -1.17 5.59 5.62
N ALA A 99 -0.05 6.32 5.46
CA ALA A 99 1.24 5.69 5.22
C ALA A 99 2.31 6.14 6.22
N SER A 100 3.18 5.19 6.58
CA SER A 100 4.41 5.43 7.33
C SER A 100 5.60 5.45 6.37
N ARG A 101 6.51 6.38 6.60
CA ARG A 101 7.76 6.53 5.85
C ARG A 101 8.83 5.61 6.41
N LYS A 102 9.46 4.85 5.53
CA LYS A 102 10.61 4.02 5.85
C LYS A 102 11.90 4.84 5.81
N ALA A 103 12.96 4.31 6.41
CA ALA A 103 14.29 4.92 6.39
C ALA A 103 14.87 5.08 4.97
N ASN A 104 14.50 4.20 4.02
CA ASN A 104 14.91 4.29 2.62
C ASN A 104 14.09 5.32 1.81
N GLY A 105 13.17 6.05 2.44
CA GLY A 105 12.33 7.07 1.82
C GLY A 105 11.04 6.55 1.18
N ALA A 106 10.88 5.23 1.03
CA ALA A 106 9.64 4.61 0.56
C ALA A 106 8.56 4.67 1.65
N PHE A 107 7.31 4.46 1.25
CA PHE A 107 6.15 4.45 2.12
C PHE A 107 5.57 3.05 2.24
N THR A 108 5.03 2.73 3.41
CA THR A 108 4.23 1.50 3.62
C THR A 108 2.90 1.88 4.22
N SER A 109 1.87 1.13 3.90
CA SER A 109 0.54 1.33 4.45
C SER A 109 -0.08 -0.03 4.71
N ALA A 110 -0.62 -0.25 5.91
CA ALA A 110 -1.24 -1.52 6.26
C ALA A 110 -2.56 -1.74 5.48
N PRO A 111 -3.06 -2.97 5.35
CA PRO A 111 -4.31 -3.23 4.64
C PRO A 111 -5.52 -2.42 5.13
N PHE A 112 -5.65 -2.25 6.44
CA PHE A 112 -6.74 -1.46 7.06
C PHE A 112 -6.50 0.06 6.99
N GLU A 113 -5.34 0.48 6.49
CA GLU A 113 -4.92 1.87 6.29
C GLU A 113 -5.03 2.30 4.82
N ARG A 114 -5.61 1.45 3.95
CA ARG A 114 -5.77 1.71 2.52
C ARG A 114 -7.22 1.54 2.11
N PHE A 115 -7.73 2.53 1.41
CA PHE A 115 -9.11 2.53 0.92
C PHE A 115 -9.08 2.82 -0.57
N SER A 116 -9.60 1.90 -1.39
CA SER A 116 -9.79 2.20 -2.81
C SER A 116 -10.84 3.30 -2.96
N VAL A 117 -10.56 4.24 -3.86
CA VAL A 117 -11.48 5.33 -4.21
C VAL A 117 -12.21 4.92 -5.47
N GLY A 118 -13.50 4.60 -5.32
CA GLY A 118 -14.39 4.26 -6.42
C GLY A 118 -14.97 5.49 -7.11
N ASP A 119 -15.82 5.23 -8.11
CA ASP A 119 -16.56 6.28 -8.81
C ASP A 119 -17.42 7.10 -7.82
N GLY A 120 -17.46 8.41 -8.05
CA GLY A 120 -18.15 9.34 -7.14
C GLY A 120 -17.46 9.52 -5.78
N GLY A 121 -16.21 9.08 -5.62
CA GLY A 121 -15.42 9.32 -4.42
C GLY A 121 -15.68 8.35 -3.27
N LYS A 122 -16.46 7.28 -3.51
CA LYS A 122 -16.77 6.29 -2.47
C LYS A 122 -15.51 5.55 -2.00
N LEU A 123 -15.31 5.48 -0.69
CA LEU A 123 -14.22 4.72 -0.09
C LEU A 123 -14.62 3.26 0.13
N ALA A 124 -13.74 2.34 -0.24
CA ALA A 124 -13.90 0.92 0.03
C ALA A 124 -12.61 0.33 0.63
N SER A 125 -12.75 -0.22 1.84
CA SER A 125 -11.66 -0.92 2.55
C SER A 125 -11.21 -2.17 1.81
N VAL A 126 -9.97 -2.58 2.04
CA VAL A 126 -9.47 -3.91 1.64
C VAL A 126 -10.35 -5.01 2.26
N PRO A 127 -10.73 -6.06 1.49
CA PRO A 127 -11.50 -7.19 2.01
C PRO A 127 -10.88 -7.81 3.26
N GLY A 128 -11.73 -8.17 4.23
CA GLY A 128 -11.32 -8.75 5.51
C GLY A 128 -11.13 -7.74 6.65
N TRP A 129 -11.05 -6.43 6.38
CA TRP A 129 -10.81 -5.39 7.40
C TRP A 129 -12.02 -4.52 7.74
N ASN A 130 -13.13 -4.68 7.02
CA ASN A 130 -14.37 -3.91 7.20
C ASN A 130 -15.06 -4.10 8.56
N HIS A 131 -14.62 -5.08 9.35
CA HIS A 131 -15.13 -5.33 10.71
C HIS A 131 -14.56 -4.33 11.73
N LEU A 132 -13.46 -3.63 11.41
CA LEU A 132 -12.87 -2.64 12.30
C LEU A 132 -13.72 -1.35 12.31
N PRO A 133 -14.10 -0.81 13.49
CA PRO A 133 -14.99 0.35 13.57
C PRO A 133 -14.52 1.57 12.77
N ALA A 134 -13.23 1.92 12.86
CA ALA A 134 -12.65 3.06 12.13
C ALA A 134 -12.69 2.86 10.61
N VAL A 135 -12.42 1.64 10.13
CA VAL A 135 -12.47 1.28 8.71
C VAL A 135 -13.90 1.35 8.19
N LYS A 136 -14.86 0.86 8.98
CA LYS A 136 -16.28 0.94 8.65
C LYS A 136 -16.74 2.39 8.52
N GLN A 137 -16.42 3.22 9.51
CA GLN A 137 -16.79 4.64 9.50
C GLN A 137 -16.23 5.37 8.28
N LEU A 138 -14.94 5.17 7.94
CA LEU A 138 -14.34 5.77 6.76
C LEU A 138 -14.96 5.26 5.46
N SER A 139 -15.39 3.99 5.40
CA SER A 139 -16.03 3.42 4.21
C SER A 139 -17.48 3.89 4.00
N GLU A 140 -18.09 4.54 5.00
CA GLU A 140 -19.45 5.09 4.93
C GLU A 140 -19.48 6.54 4.40
N ILE A 141 -18.32 7.17 4.26
CA ILE A 141 -18.18 8.54 3.74
C ILE A 141 -17.42 8.55 2.41
N ASP A 142 -17.58 9.63 1.66
CA ASP A 142 -16.78 9.88 0.46
C ASP A 142 -15.39 10.46 0.80
N VAL A 143 -14.50 10.41 -0.18
CA VAL A 143 -13.11 10.84 -0.05
C VAL A 143 -12.96 12.33 0.28
N ASP A 144 -13.88 13.19 -0.16
CA ASP A 144 -13.79 14.64 0.10
C ASP A 144 -14.16 14.96 1.55
N ARG A 145 -15.22 14.30 2.05
CA ARG A 145 -15.57 14.36 3.47
C ARG A 145 -14.47 13.76 4.34
N ALA A 146 -13.94 12.58 3.98
CA ALA A 146 -12.83 11.97 4.70
C ALA A 146 -11.62 12.89 4.75
N THR A 147 -11.25 13.49 3.61
CA THR A 147 -10.15 14.45 3.54
C THR A 147 -10.35 15.61 4.50
N SER A 148 -11.57 16.16 4.54
CA SER A 148 -11.90 17.30 5.40
C SER A 148 -11.82 16.95 6.89
N GLU A 149 -12.37 15.79 7.28
CA GLU A 149 -12.32 15.32 8.67
C GLU A 149 -10.89 14.98 9.12
N ILE A 150 -10.08 14.35 8.25
CA ILE A 150 -8.68 14.02 8.54
C ILE A 150 -7.83 15.29 8.67
N ALA A 151 -7.96 16.23 7.74
CA ALA A 151 -7.23 17.50 7.79
C ALA A 151 -7.55 18.28 9.07
N ALA A 152 -8.81 18.28 9.51
CA ALA A 152 -9.22 18.92 10.76
C ALA A 152 -8.63 18.24 12.02
N ALA A 153 -8.39 16.93 11.97
CA ALA A 153 -7.81 16.16 13.08
C ALA A 153 -6.27 16.20 13.13
N GLY A 154 -5.61 16.58 12.03
CA GLY A 154 -4.16 16.72 11.92
C GLY A 154 -3.60 18.07 12.40
N HIS A 155 -4.48 18.97 12.87
CA HIS A 155 -4.16 20.26 13.50
C HIS A 155 -4.41 20.21 15.01
#